data_AF-A0A820KPH6-F1
#
_entry.id   AF-A0A820KPH6-F1
#
_cell.length_a   1.000
_cell.length_b   1.000
_cell.length_c   1.000
_cell.angle_alpha   90.00
_cell.angle_beta   90.00
_cell.angle_gamma   90.00
#
_symmetry.space_group_name_H-M   'P 1'
#
loop_
_entity.id
_entity.type
_entity.pdbx_description
1 polymer ?
#
loop_
_entity_poly.entity_id
_entity_poly.type
_entity_poly.pdbx_seq_one_letter_code
_entity_poly.pdbx_strand_id
1 'polypeptide(L)'
;MAETKNLTEYYIQADPIIIPDSFEGYPLRYFNLPLHYRDDLNYVLIPYGLVQDRIEALASRIFHDLTINIPEQLICICVLKGGYRFFSDLISKIQNENRLQNNRSLPMSLEFIRTRSYINDYSSNQLEIIGLSDLNNLKNRNLLIIEDIIDTGITMVALKEQLEKFQPKTIQVVSLFT
;
A
#
# COMPACT_ATOMS: atom_id res chain seq x y z
N MET A 1 3.24 -10.71 26.48
CA MET A 1 3.70 -11.02 25.11
C MET A 1 2.48 -10.92 24.22
N ALA A 2 2.37 -9.88 23.41
CA ALA A 2 1.33 -9.82 22.39
C ALA A 2 1.71 -10.83 21.31
N GLU A 3 0.83 -11.78 21.02
CA GLU A 3 0.95 -12.64 19.85
C GLU A 3 1.12 -11.75 18.63
N THR A 4 2.23 -11.92 17.91
CA THR A 4 2.42 -11.31 16.60
C THR A 4 1.36 -11.92 15.68
N LYS A 5 0.17 -11.31 15.58
CA LYS A 5 -0.85 -11.68 14.61
C LYS A 5 -0.16 -11.73 13.25
N ASN A 6 -0.18 -12.90 12.63
CA ASN A 6 0.49 -13.12 11.36
C ASN A 6 -0.13 -12.20 10.30
N LEU A 7 0.60 -11.18 9.87
CA LEU A 7 0.11 -10.19 8.91
C LEU A 7 -0.17 -10.79 7.52
N THR A 8 0.36 -11.98 7.24
CA THR A 8 0.22 -12.65 5.93
C THR A 8 -1.21 -12.98 5.53
N GLU A 9 -2.14 -13.11 6.49
CA GLU A 9 -3.56 -13.34 6.18
C GLU A 9 -4.27 -12.09 5.64
N TYR A 10 -3.67 -10.91 5.78
CA TYR A 10 -4.26 -9.62 5.39
C TYR A 10 -3.66 -9.04 4.11
N TYR A 11 -2.53 -9.57 3.66
CA TYR A 11 -1.94 -9.15 2.40
C TYR A 11 -2.69 -9.77 1.24
N ILE A 12 -2.89 -8.97 0.19
CA ILE A 12 -3.26 -9.55 -1.10
C ILE A 12 -2.08 -10.41 -1.54
N GLN A 13 -2.28 -11.73 -1.53
CA GLN A 13 -1.26 -12.69 -1.92
C GLN A 13 -0.99 -12.58 -3.42
N ALA A 14 0.05 -11.82 -3.76
CA ALA A 14 0.64 -11.77 -5.07
C ALA A 14 2.12 -12.12 -4.93
N ASP A 15 2.61 -13.06 -5.74
CA ASP A 15 4.01 -13.48 -5.71
C ASP A 15 4.92 -12.26 -5.90
N PRO A 16 5.75 -11.88 -4.92
CA PRO A 16 6.60 -10.71 -5.01
C PRO A 16 7.77 -10.96 -5.96
N ILE A 17 8.33 -9.89 -6.52
CA ILE A 17 9.63 -9.96 -7.18
C ILE A 17 10.69 -9.97 -6.06
N ILE A 18 11.39 -11.09 -5.92
CA ILE A 18 12.48 -11.21 -4.95
C ILE A 18 13.75 -10.65 -5.57
N ILE A 19 14.30 -9.59 -4.97
CA ILE A 19 15.61 -9.05 -5.31
C ILE A 19 16.64 -9.75 -4.42
N PRO A 20 17.61 -10.48 -4.98
CA PRO A 20 18.63 -11.15 -4.18
C PRO A 20 19.51 -10.16 -3.42
N ASP A 21 19.95 -10.51 -2.21
CA ASP A 21 20.89 -9.70 -1.42
C ASP A 21 22.23 -9.45 -2.13
N SER A 22 22.59 -10.33 -3.08
CA SER A 22 23.79 -10.18 -3.92
C SER A 22 23.62 -9.18 -5.07
N PHE A 23 22.43 -8.61 -5.26
CA PHE A 23 22.17 -7.67 -6.33
C PHE A 23 22.70 -6.27 -5.98
N GLU A 24 23.74 -5.83 -6.70
CA GLU A 24 24.41 -4.55 -6.44
C GLU A 24 23.70 -3.33 -7.05
N GLY A 25 22.54 -3.53 -7.70
CA GLY A 25 21.82 -2.47 -8.40
C GLY A 25 22.41 -2.13 -9.77
N TYR A 26 21.80 -1.15 -10.43
CA TYR A 26 22.21 -0.67 -11.74
C TYR A 26 23.04 0.61 -11.63
N PRO A 27 24.16 0.74 -12.39
CA PRO A 27 24.94 1.97 -12.44
C PRO A 27 24.12 3.20 -12.86
N LEU A 28 24.31 4.32 -12.16
CA LEU A 28 23.56 5.57 -12.41
C LEU A 28 23.66 6.07 -13.85
N ARG A 29 24.80 5.85 -14.51
CA ARG A 29 25.05 6.26 -15.92
C ARG A 29 24.08 5.67 -16.94
N TYR A 30 23.32 4.64 -16.58
CA TYR A 30 22.31 4.04 -17.45
C TYR A 30 20.95 4.75 -17.37
N PHE A 31 20.81 5.74 -16.50
CA PHE A 31 19.54 6.43 -16.26
C PHE A 31 19.67 7.94 -16.38
N ASN A 32 18.53 8.59 -16.63
CA ASN A 32 18.41 10.03 -16.56
C ASN A 32 18.05 10.43 -15.11
N LEU A 33 19.00 11.02 -14.40
CA LEU A 33 18.83 11.43 -13.00
C LEU A 33 18.85 12.95 -12.84
N PRO A 34 18.03 13.53 -11.94
CA PRO A 34 18.11 14.94 -11.60
C PRO A 34 19.53 15.32 -11.15
N LEU A 35 20.01 16.46 -11.64
CA LEU A 35 21.38 16.92 -11.39
C LEU A 35 21.71 17.00 -9.91
N HIS A 36 20.75 17.48 -9.11
CA HIS A 36 20.91 17.71 -7.67
C HIS A 36 20.90 16.44 -6.80
N TYR A 37 20.77 15.24 -7.39
CA TYR A 37 20.87 13.96 -6.66
C TYR A 37 22.07 13.12 -7.09
N ARG A 38 22.90 13.59 -8.03
CA ARG A 38 23.96 12.76 -8.63
C ARG A 38 25.02 12.31 -7.61
N ASP A 39 25.30 13.16 -6.63
CA ASP A 39 26.33 12.89 -5.61
C ASP A 39 25.75 12.19 -4.37
N ASP A 40 24.42 12.10 -4.27
CA ASP A 40 23.70 11.51 -3.13
C ASP A 40 23.27 10.04 -3.37
N LEU A 41 23.50 9.53 -4.59
CA LEU A 41 23.05 8.20 -5.02
C LEU A 41 24.25 7.34 -5.43
N ASN A 42 24.19 6.04 -5.12
CA ASN A 42 25.23 5.09 -5.54
C ASN A 42 24.82 4.26 -6.77
N TYR A 43 23.58 3.75 -6.77
CA TYR A 43 23.03 2.91 -7.82
C TYR A 43 21.49 3.03 -7.84
N VAL A 44 20.88 2.58 -8.93
CA VAL A 44 19.43 2.41 -9.02
C VAL A 44 19.10 0.97 -8.63
N LEU A 45 18.44 0.75 -7.50
CA LEU A 45 18.03 -0.59 -7.09
C LEU A 45 16.91 -1.12 -7.99
N ILE A 46 15.88 -0.31 -8.23
CA ILE A 46 14.70 -0.72 -9.00
C ILE A 46 14.38 0.38 -10.01
N PRO A 47 14.54 0.12 -11.32
CA PRO A 47 14.17 1.08 -12.35
C PRO A 47 12.68 1.42 -12.32
N TYR A 48 12.33 2.67 -12.65
CA TYR A 48 10.93 3.13 -12.70
C TYR A 48 10.04 2.24 -13.60
N GLY A 49 10.54 1.80 -14.76
CA GLY A 49 9.78 0.92 -15.65
C GLY A 49 9.39 -0.39 -14.98
N LEU A 50 10.31 -1.02 -14.26
CA LEU A 50 10.04 -2.27 -13.52
C LEU A 50 9.00 -2.07 -12.42
N VAL A 51 9.04 -0.92 -11.72
CA VAL A 51 8.00 -0.54 -10.76
C VAL A 51 6.65 -0.45 -11.47
N GLN A 52 6.56 0.25 -12.60
CA GLN A 52 5.29 0.40 -13.33
C GLN A 52 4.72 -0.93 -13.83
N ASP A 53 5.56 -1.80 -14.38
CA ASP A 53 5.14 -3.13 -14.83
C ASP A 53 4.62 -3.96 -13.65
N ARG A 54 5.29 -3.89 -12.51
CA ARG A 54 4.86 -4.60 -11.31
C ARG A 54 3.53 -4.06 -10.75
N ILE A 55 3.34 -2.74 -10.73
CA ILE A 55 2.07 -2.13 -10.30
C ILE A 55 0.93 -2.55 -11.24
N GLU A 56 1.19 -2.76 -12.54
CA GLU A 56 0.18 -3.26 -13.48
C GLU A 56 -0.29 -4.67 -13.17
N ALA A 57 0.66 -5.58 -12.96
CA ALA A 57 0.35 -6.95 -12.56
C ALA A 57 -0.44 -6.97 -11.24
N LEU A 58 -0.05 -6.13 -10.28
CA LEU A 58 -0.77 -5.98 -9.01
C LEU A 58 -2.18 -5.43 -9.21
N ALA A 59 -2.36 -4.38 -10.00
CA ALA A 59 -3.67 -3.80 -10.27
C ALA A 59 -4.63 -4.82 -10.90
N SER A 60 -4.16 -5.57 -11.89
CA SER A 60 -4.96 -6.61 -12.56
C SER A 60 -5.35 -7.72 -11.59
N ARG A 61 -4.42 -8.15 -10.74
CA ARG A 61 -4.68 -9.16 -9.69
C ARG A 61 -5.71 -8.66 -8.67
N ILE A 62 -5.52 -7.46 -8.13
CA ILE A 62 -6.43 -6.84 -7.16
C ILE A 62 -7.82 -6.70 -7.78
N PHE A 63 -7.91 -6.18 -9.00
CA PHE A 63 -9.19 -6.05 -9.69
C PHE A 63 -9.88 -7.41 -9.83
N HIS A 64 -9.18 -8.45 -10.26
CA HIS A 64 -9.75 -9.78 -10.43
C HIS A 64 -10.22 -10.38 -9.10
N ASP A 65 -9.36 -10.37 -8.08
CA ASP A 65 -9.64 -10.98 -6.77
C ASP A 65 -10.80 -10.26 -6.07
N LEU A 66 -10.83 -8.93 -6.12
CA LEU A 66 -11.87 -8.16 -5.44
C LEU A 66 -13.18 -8.17 -6.20
N THR A 67 -13.19 -8.18 -7.53
CA THR A 67 -14.47 -8.27 -8.28
C THR A 67 -15.15 -9.63 -8.17
N ILE A 68 -14.40 -10.70 -7.89
CA ILE A 68 -14.97 -12.04 -7.66
C ILE A 68 -15.47 -12.17 -6.21
N ASN A 69 -14.68 -11.71 -5.24
CA ASN A 69 -14.93 -11.99 -3.83
C ASN A 69 -15.69 -10.86 -3.12
N ILE A 70 -15.66 -9.64 -3.66
CA ILE A 70 -16.17 -8.42 -3.04
C ILE A 70 -17.01 -7.62 -4.06
N PRO A 71 -18.32 -7.84 -4.14
CA PRO A 71 -19.20 -7.09 -5.06
C PRO A 71 -19.52 -5.65 -4.58
N GLU A 72 -18.99 -5.24 -3.44
CA GLU A 72 -19.30 -3.98 -2.77
C GLU A 72 -18.21 -2.93 -2.98
N GLN A 73 -18.53 -1.68 -2.67
CA GLN A 73 -17.58 -0.57 -2.71
C GLN A 73 -16.33 -0.84 -1.86
N LEU A 74 -15.18 -0.54 -2.46
CA LEU A 74 -13.87 -0.58 -1.83
C LEU A 74 -13.45 0.83 -1.41
N ILE A 75 -12.97 0.99 -0.17
CA ILE A 75 -12.35 2.24 0.29
C ILE A 75 -10.83 2.04 0.23
N CYS A 76 -10.19 2.74 -0.69
CA CYS A 76 -8.75 2.72 -0.86
C CYS A 76 -8.12 3.80 0.02
N ILE A 77 -7.31 3.39 0.98
CA ILE A 77 -6.67 4.27 1.97
C ILE A 77 -5.21 4.45 1.59
N CYS A 78 -4.83 5.66 1.20
CA CYS A 78 -3.44 6.05 0.99
C CYS A 78 -2.80 6.41 2.34
N VAL A 79 -1.68 5.78 2.67
CA VAL A 79 -0.86 6.21 3.81
C VAL A 79 0.17 7.24 3.34
N LEU A 80 0.07 8.46 3.88
CA LEU A 80 0.91 9.60 3.54
C LEU A 80 2.14 9.65 4.46
N LYS A 81 3.29 10.14 3.96
CA LYS A 81 3.47 10.73 2.62
C LYS A 81 3.95 9.72 1.58
N GLY A 82 4.76 8.74 1.96
CA GLY A 82 5.51 7.88 1.04
C GLY A 82 4.63 7.12 0.05
N GLY A 83 3.51 6.59 0.52
CA GLY A 83 2.55 5.82 -0.29
C GLY A 83 1.87 6.58 -1.44
N TYR A 84 1.92 7.92 -1.50
CA TYR A 84 1.10 8.69 -2.45
C TYR A 84 1.36 8.34 -3.92
N ARG A 85 2.62 8.10 -4.29
CA ARG A 85 2.97 7.84 -5.69
C ARG A 85 2.51 6.45 -6.11
N PHE A 86 2.84 5.46 -5.29
CA PHE A 86 2.38 4.09 -5.49
C PHE A 86 0.86 4.00 -5.52
N PHE A 87 0.18 4.66 -4.58
CA PHE A 87 -1.27 4.78 -4.55
C PHE A 87 -1.83 5.35 -5.85
N SER A 88 -1.32 6.49 -6.31
CA SER A 88 -1.80 7.13 -7.53
C SER A 88 -1.64 6.22 -8.77
N ASP A 89 -0.47 5.60 -8.91
CA ASP A 89 -0.16 4.72 -10.03
C ASP A 89 -1.04 3.45 -9.98
N LEU A 90 -1.23 2.86 -8.79
CA LEU A 90 -2.06 1.68 -8.59
C LEU A 90 -3.54 1.95 -8.88
N ILE A 91 -4.11 3.02 -8.31
CA ILE A 91 -5.51 3.39 -8.55
C ILE A 91 -5.76 3.67 -10.02
N SER A 92 -4.84 4.37 -10.69
CA SER A 92 -4.97 4.65 -12.13
C SER A 92 -5.03 3.34 -12.95
N LYS A 93 -4.21 2.35 -12.60
CA LYS A 93 -4.21 1.05 -13.29
C LYS A 93 -5.46 0.21 -12.97
N ILE A 94 -5.97 0.23 -11.73
CA ILE A 94 -7.25 -0.41 -11.37
C ILE A 94 -8.42 0.28 -12.09
N GLN A 95 -8.39 1.60 -12.26
CA GLN A 95 -9.39 2.34 -13.04
C GLN A 95 -9.34 1.97 -14.53
N ASN A 96 -8.15 1.70 -15.08
CA ASN A 96 -8.04 1.20 -16.44
C ASN A 96 -8.67 -0.18 -16.59
N GLU A 97 -8.43 -1.11 -15.66
CA GLU A 97 -9.11 -2.41 -15.62
C GLU A 97 -10.64 -2.24 -15.58
N ASN A 98 -11.13 -1.37 -14.70
CA ASN A 98 -12.56 -1.01 -14.63
C ASN A 98 -13.16 -0.56 -15.97
N ARG A 99 -12.40 0.17 -16.79
CA ARG A 99 -12.87 0.68 -18.09
C ARG A 99 -12.83 -0.38 -19.19
N LEU A 100 -11.86 -1.29 -19.12
CA LEU A 100 -11.63 -2.30 -20.15
C LEU A 100 -12.53 -3.53 -19.98
N GLN A 101 -13.02 -3.79 -18.76
CA GLN A 101 -13.81 -4.97 -18.43
C GLN A 101 -15.31 -4.69 -18.62
N ASN A 102 -15.96 -5.45 -19.51
CA ASN A 102 -17.37 -5.21 -19.86
C ASN A 102 -18.38 -5.79 -18.84
N ASN A 103 -17.96 -6.77 -18.03
CA ASN A 103 -18.86 -7.55 -17.18
C ASN A 103 -18.51 -7.46 -15.69
N ARG A 104 -17.52 -6.65 -15.31
CA ARG A 104 -17.06 -6.51 -13.92
C ARG A 104 -16.71 -5.06 -13.66
N SER A 105 -17.02 -4.58 -12.46
CA SER A 105 -16.63 -3.26 -12.00
C SER A 105 -16.34 -3.31 -10.51
N LEU A 106 -15.33 -2.54 -10.10
CA LEU A 106 -14.91 -2.35 -8.72
C LEU A 106 -15.09 -0.87 -8.37
N PRO A 107 -16.22 -0.48 -7.75
CA PRO A 107 -16.44 0.89 -7.30
C PRO A 107 -15.50 1.23 -6.14
N MET A 108 -14.82 2.37 -6.24
CA MET A 108 -13.82 2.80 -5.26
C MET A 108 -14.09 4.22 -4.74
N SER A 109 -13.86 4.43 -3.44
CA SER A 109 -13.61 5.77 -2.87
C SER A 109 -12.18 5.85 -2.34
N LEU A 110 -11.64 7.06 -2.29
CA LEU A 110 -10.25 7.31 -1.91
C LEU A 110 -10.23 8.08 -0.59
N GLU A 111 -9.46 7.56 0.36
CA GLU A 111 -9.21 8.20 1.65
C GLU A 111 -7.70 8.39 1.84
N PHE A 112 -7.32 9.43 2.57
CA PHE A 112 -5.92 9.76 2.81
C PHE A 112 -5.70 9.89 4.31
N ILE A 113 -4.70 9.17 4.80
CA ILE A 113 -4.32 9.23 6.20
C ILE A 113 -2.87 9.56 6.36
N ARG A 114 -2.53 10.16 7.48
CA ARG A 114 -1.16 10.26 7.96
C ARG A 114 -1.05 9.59 9.30
N THR A 115 -0.07 8.72 9.43
CA THR A 115 0.25 8.09 10.71
C THR A 115 1.34 8.88 11.42
N ARG A 116 1.23 9.00 12.74
CA ARG A 116 2.27 9.55 13.59
C ARG A 116 2.44 8.62 14.79
N SER A 117 3.64 8.10 14.99
CA SER A 117 4.02 7.41 16.22
C SER A 117 4.22 8.45 17.32
N TYR A 118 3.51 8.30 18.44
CA TYR A 118 3.77 9.10 19.62
C TYR A 118 5.06 8.58 20.30
N ILE A 119 6.12 9.39 20.24
CA ILE A 119 7.34 9.16 21.02
C ILE A 119 7.22 9.99 22.29
N ASN A 120 6.64 9.39 23.33
CA ASN A 120 6.89 9.87 24.70
C ASN A 120 7.94 8.94 25.32
N ASP A 121 8.68 9.41 26.33
CA ASP A 121 9.79 8.71 27.02
C ASP A 121 9.44 7.33 27.64
N TYR A 122 8.21 6.87 27.45
CA TYR A 122 7.75 5.52 27.71
C TYR A 122 7.18 4.98 26.42
N SER A 123 7.63 3.80 26.02
CA SER A 123 7.18 3.03 24.85
C SER A 123 5.65 2.90 24.77
N SER A 124 4.97 3.94 24.29
CA SER A 124 3.56 3.91 23.97
C SER A 124 3.44 3.47 22.52
N ASN A 125 2.95 2.25 22.29
CA ASN A 125 2.53 1.74 20.97
C ASN A 125 1.31 2.49 20.39
N GLN A 126 1.10 3.76 20.75
CA GLN A 126 -0.04 4.54 20.29
C GLN A 126 0.31 5.24 18.98
N LEU A 127 -0.37 4.79 17.91
CA LEU A 127 -0.37 5.41 16.60
C LEU A 127 -1.53 6.41 16.51
N GLU A 128 -1.21 7.66 16.18
CA GLU A 128 -2.20 8.65 15.77
C GLU A 128 -2.54 8.48 14.29
N ILE A 129 -3.83 8.52 13.95
CA ILE A 129 -4.29 8.63 12.57
C ILE A 129 -4.87 10.03 12.36
N ILE A 130 -4.28 10.77 11.43
CA ILE A 130 -4.72 12.11 11.04
C ILE A 130 -5.34 12.02 9.64
N GLY A 131 -6.46 12.69 9.42
CA GLY A 131 -7.08 12.84 8.09
C GLY A 131 -8.40 12.09 7.90
N LEU A 132 -8.76 11.17 8.79
CA LEU A 132 -10.09 10.56 8.80
C LEU A 132 -11.07 11.47 9.53
N SER A 133 -11.87 12.23 8.78
CA SER A 133 -12.83 13.20 9.34
C SER A 133 -14.15 12.59 9.78
N ASP A 134 -14.56 11.45 9.20
CA ASP A 134 -15.79 10.75 9.59
C ASP A 134 -15.57 9.23 9.68
N LEU A 135 -15.25 8.80 10.89
CA LEU A 135 -14.89 7.43 11.21
C LEU A 135 -16.07 6.44 11.08
N ASN A 136 -17.32 6.93 11.04
CA ASN A 136 -18.49 6.09 10.81
C ASN A 136 -18.54 5.55 9.37
N ASN A 137 -17.89 6.22 8.42
CA ASN A 137 -17.89 5.80 7.01
C ASN A 137 -17.13 4.50 6.76
N LEU A 138 -16.30 4.04 7.70
CA LEU A 138 -15.53 2.80 7.57
C LEU A 138 -16.31 1.55 8.03
N LYS A 139 -17.43 1.72 8.75
CA LYS A 139 -18.19 0.62 9.32
C LYS A 139 -18.81 -0.26 8.24
N ASN A 140 -18.61 -1.58 8.35
CA ASN A 140 -19.10 -2.57 7.39
C ASN A 140 -18.69 -2.24 5.93
N ARG A 141 -17.49 -1.72 5.74
CA ARG A 141 -16.88 -1.44 4.43
C ARG A 141 -15.63 -2.29 4.20
N ASN A 142 -15.29 -2.50 2.94
CA ASN A 142 -14.05 -3.18 2.54
C ASN A 142 -12.96 -2.13 2.41
N LEU A 143 -11.85 -2.31 3.14
CA LEU A 143 -10.74 -1.36 3.15
C LEU A 143 -9.54 -1.98 2.44
N LEU A 144 -8.91 -1.21 1.56
CA LEU A 144 -7.62 -1.53 0.96
C LEU A 144 -6.60 -0.46 1.38
N ILE A 145 -5.72 -0.82 2.31
CA ILE A 145 -4.62 0.03 2.76
C ILE A 145 -3.48 -0.10 1.74
N ILE A 146 -2.97 1.04 1.29
CA ILE A 146 -1.90 1.12 0.30
C ILE A 146 -0.74 1.92 0.90
N GLU A 147 0.39 1.24 1.11
CA GLU A 147 1.62 1.74 1.71
C GLU A 147 2.79 1.58 0.72
N ASP A 148 3.83 2.40 0.82
CA ASP A 148 5.03 2.24 -0.01
C ASP A 148 5.94 1.12 0.47
N ILE A 149 6.19 1.01 1.78
CA ILE A 149 7.11 0.02 2.36
C ILE A 149 6.61 -0.53 3.69
N ILE A 150 6.79 -1.83 3.87
CA ILE A 150 6.62 -2.52 5.14
C ILE A 150 8.00 -3.02 5.54
N ASP A 151 8.54 -2.48 6.62
CA ASP A 151 9.85 -2.90 7.17
C ASP A 151 9.60 -3.84 8.36
N THR A 152 9.61 -3.32 9.59
CA THR A 152 9.32 -4.12 10.79
C THR A 152 7.85 -4.53 10.96
N GLY A 153 6.94 -3.95 10.16
CA GLY A 153 5.49 -4.18 10.25
C GLY A 153 4.77 -3.51 11.43
N ILE A 154 5.50 -2.89 12.37
CA ILE A 154 4.92 -2.27 13.58
C ILE A 154 3.85 -1.21 13.25
N THR A 155 4.13 -0.35 12.27
CA THR A 155 3.18 0.69 11.82
C THR A 155 1.89 0.07 11.28
N MET A 156 1.98 -1.01 10.50
CA MET A 156 0.82 -1.69 9.93
C MET A 156 -0.02 -2.42 10.97
N VAL A 157 0.62 -3.07 11.95
CA VAL A 157 -0.08 -3.68 13.09
C VAL A 157 -0.90 -2.62 13.83
N ALA A 158 -0.25 -1.51 14.21
CA ALA A 158 -0.92 -0.45 14.96
C ALA A 158 -2.03 0.23 14.15
N LEU A 159 -1.79 0.49 12.85
CA LEU A 159 -2.80 1.09 11.97
C LEU A 159 -4.04 0.19 11.87
N LYS A 160 -3.83 -1.11 11.69
CA LYS A 160 -4.91 -2.08 11.61
C LYS A 160 -5.70 -2.15 12.91
N GLU A 161 -5.04 -2.21 14.05
CA GLU A 161 -5.70 -2.21 15.37
C GLU A 161 -6.56 -0.96 15.58
N GLN A 162 -6.13 0.20 15.08
CA GLN A 162 -6.96 1.42 15.11
C GLN A 162 -8.15 1.32 14.16
N LEU A 163 -7.96 0.83 12.94
CA LEU A 163 -9.03 0.73 11.94
C LEU A 163 -10.08 -0.33 12.30
N GLU A 164 -9.69 -1.43 12.94
CA GLU A 164 -10.58 -2.50 13.42
C GLU A 164 -11.63 -1.98 14.42
N LYS A 165 -11.33 -0.91 15.17
CA LYS A 165 -12.28 -0.27 16.10
C LYS A 165 -13.51 0.29 15.40
N PHE A 166 -13.41 0.59 14.11
CA PHE A 166 -14.53 1.07 13.30
C PHE A 166 -15.37 -0.06 12.69
N GLN A 167 -15.03 -1.32 12.99
CA GLN A 167 -15.75 -2.51 12.53
C GLN A 167 -15.91 -2.55 10.98
N PRO A 168 -14.81 -2.42 10.21
CA PRO A 168 -14.87 -2.65 8.77
C PRO A 168 -15.22 -4.11 8.48
N LYS A 169 -15.76 -4.37 7.29
CA LYS A 169 -16.10 -5.71 6.82
C LYS A 169 -14.83 -6.52 6.51
N THR A 170 -13.88 -5.88 5.83
CA THR A 170 -12.57 -6.46 5.50
C THR A 170 -11.50 -5.38 5.56
N ILE A 171 -10.29 -5.78 5.91
CA ILE A 171 -9.08 -4.96 5.80
C ILE A 171 -8.06 -5.77 5.03
N GLN A 172 -7.65 -5.27 3.88
CA GLN A 172 -6.56 -5.80 3.09
C GLN A 172 -5.45 -4.77 2.96
N VAL A 173 -4.23 -5.25 2.80
CA VAL A 173 -3.03 -4.41 2.69
C VAL A 173 -2.29 -4.75 1.40
N VAL A 174 -1.81 -3.71 0.72
CA VAL A 174 -0.89 -3.79 -0.39
C VAL A 174 0.28 -2.85 -0.12
N SER A 175 1.49 -3.37 -0.28
CA SER A 175 2.72 -2.59 -0.20
C SER A 175 3.52 -2.74 -1.49
N LEU A 176 4.28 -1.70 -1.85
CA LEU A 176 5.21 -1.78 -2.97
C LEU A 176 6.48 -2.56 -2.57
N PHE A 177 6.94 -2.39 -1.32
CA PHE A 177 8.12 -3.05 -0.75
C PHE A 177 7.79 -3.72 0.59
N THR A 178 8.44 -4.85 0.89
CA THR A 178 8.24 -5.66 2.11
C THR A 178 9.56 -6.26 2.57
#